data_AF-A0A5R1YQM7-F1
#
_entry.id   AF-A0A5R1YQM7-F1
#
_cell.length_a   1.000
_cell.length_b   1.000
_cell.length_c   1.000
_cell.angle_alpha   90.00
_cell.angle_beta   90.00
_cell.angle_gamma   90.00
#
_symmetry.space_group_name_H-M   'P 1'
#
loop_
_entity.id
_entity.type
_entity.pdbx_description
1 polymer ?
#
loop_
_entity_poly.entity_id
_entity_poly.type
_entity_poly.pdbx_seq_one_letter_code
_entity_poly.pdbx_strand_id
1 'polypeptide(L)'
;MKRAVVVFSGGQDSTTCLAQARHQYDEVHCVTFDYGQRHRAEIDVARALALKLGARAHKVLDVTLLNELAVSSLTRDSIPVPDYEPNADGIPNTFVPGRNILFLTLAAIYAYQVKAEAVITGVCETDFSGYPDCRDEFVKALNHAVNLGMAKDIRFETPLMWIDKAETWALADYWGQLDLVREATLTCYTGSKGEGCGPCA
;
A
#
# COMPACT_ATOMS: atom_id res chain seq x y z
N MET A 1 1.33 -19.82 15.68
CA MET A 1 2.15 -18.71 15.17
C MET A 1 1.29 -17.91 14.21
N LYS A 2 0.90 -16.70 14.57
CA LYS A 2 0.07 -15.81 13.75
C LYS A 2 0.95 -15.14 12.70
N ARG A 3 0.55 -15.19 11.43
CA ARG A 3 1.31 -14.55 10.33
C ARG A 3 0.44 -13.63 9.49
N ALA A 4 1.01 -12.53 9.05
CA ALA A 4 0.37 -11.58 8.16
C ALA A 4 1.23 -11.25 6.95
N VAL A 5 0.58 -10.85 5.85
CA VAL A 5 1.21 -10.21 4.70
C VAL A 5 0.79 -8.74 4.68
N VAL A 6 1.75 -7.82 4.67
CA VAL A 6 1.51 -6.39 4.50
C VAL A 6 1.73 -6.02 3.03
N VAL A 7 0.72 -5.42 2.39
CA VAL A 7 0.90 -4.73 1.11
C VAL A 7 1.73 -3.48 1.37
N PHE A 8 2.93 -3.45 0.80
CA PHE A 8 3.99 -2.56 1.24
C PHE A 8 4.57 -1.76 0.06
N SER A 9 4.57 -0.44 0.14
CA SER A 9 5.19 0.45 -0.85
C SER A 9 6.40 1.20 -0.31
N GLY A 10 6.61 1.23 1.00
CA GLY A 10 7.65 2.05 1.64
C GLY A 10 7.28 3.53 1.80
N GLY A 11 6.05 3.92 1.43
CA GLY A 11 5.46 5.21 1.81
C GLY A 11 4.96 5.23 3.25
N GLN A 12 4.52 6.41 3.71
CA GLN A 12 4.03 6.64 5.08
C GLN A 12 3.03 5.57 5.54
N ASP A 13 1.89 5.46 4.84
CA ASP A 13 0.77 4.62 5.24
C ASP A 13 1.15 3.14 5.41
N SER A 14 1.78 2.56 4.37
CA SER A 14 2.19 1.14 4.41
C SER A 14 3.27 0.86 5.46
N THR A 15 4.12 1.85 5.76
CA THR A 15 5.14 1.77 6.82
C THR A 15 4.51 1.78 8.20
N THR A 16 3.50 2.61 8.43
CA THR A 16 2.69 2.60 9.65
C THR A 16 1.96 1.27 9.82
N CYS A 17 1.37 0.70 8.75
CA CYS A 17 0.76 -0.63 8.80
C CYS A 17 1.77 -1.72 9.17
N LEU A 18 2.97 -1.70 8.60
CA LEU A 18 4.02 -2.66 8.94
C LEU A 18 4.46 -2.54 10.41
N ALA A 19 4.65 -1.31 10.89
CA ALA A 19 5.00 -1.04 12.29
C ALA A 19 3.96 -1.66 13.24
N GLN A 20 2.67 -1.40 13.00
CA GLN A 20 1.59 -1.98 13.79
C GLN A 20 1.54 -3.51 13.69
N ALA A 21 1.65 -4.07 12.49
CA ALA A 21 1.53 -5.51 12.25
C ALA A 21 2.57 -6.32 13.04
N ARG A 22 3.77 -5.76 13.24
CA ARG A 22 4.85 -6.39 14.00
C ARG A 22 4.55 -6.61 15.48
N HIS A 23 3.64 -5.83 16.04
CA HIS A 23 3.19 -5.99 17.43
C HIS A 23 1.98 -6.93 17.55
N GLN A 24 1.27 -7.18 16.45
CA GLN A 24 0.05 -8.00 16.42
C GLN A 24 0.27 -9.43 15.93
N TYR A 25 1.34 -9.65 15.15
CA TYR A 25 1.65 -10.92 14.51
C TYR A 25 3.06 -11.40 14.86
N ASP A 26 3.22 -12.72 14.99
CA ASP A 26 4.52 -13.35 15.30
C ASP A 26 5.48 -13.28 14.10
N GLU A 27 4.94 -13.31 12.87
CA GLU A 27 5.69 -13.25 11.62
C GLU A 27 4.98 -12.36 10.61
N VAL A 28 5.69 -11.38 10.05
CA VAL A 28 5.13 -10.45 9.05
C VAL A 28 5.93 -10.54 7.77
N HIS A 29 5.24 -10.78 6.66
CA HIS A 29 5.80 -10.69 5.32
C HIS A 29 5.39 -9.38 4.68
N CYS A 30 6.20 -8.85 3.78
CA CYS A 30 5.83 -7.72 2.93
C CYS A 30 5.68 -8.17 1.48
N VAL A 31 4.77 -7.54 0.75
CA VAL A 31 4.65 -7.64 -0.70
C VAL A 31 4.59 -6.26 -1.34
N THR A 32 5.49 -5.98 -2.27
CA THR A 32 5.48 -4.77 -3.10
C THR A 32 5.11 -5.15 -4.52
N PHE A 33 4.27 -4.32 -5.14
CA PHE A 33 3.88 -4.46 -6.53
C PHE A 33 4.71 -3.51 -7.39
N ASP A 34 5.42 -4.05 -8.36
CA ASP A 34 6.17 -3.33 -9.37
C ASP A 34 5.35 -3.28 -10.66
N TYR A 35 4.62 -2.18 -10.86
CA TYR A 35 3.87 -1.92 -12.10
C TYR A 35 4.64 -1.00 -13.05
N GLY A 36 5.98 -0.92 -12.93
CA GLY A 36 6.79 -0.05 -13.78
C GLY A 36 6.71 1.43 -13.37
N GLN A 37 6.49 1.70 -12.08
CA GLN A 37 6.53 3.05 -11.53
C GLN A 37 7.84 3.78 -11.88
N ARG A 38 7.75 5.10 -12.12
CA ARG A 38 8.83 5.95 -12.67
C ARG A 38 10.15 5.86 -11.91
N HIS A 39 10.11 5.62 -10.61
CA HIS A 39 11.30 5.59 -9.76
C HIS A 39 11.49 4.22 -9.11
N ARG A 40 12.49 3.45 -9.59
CA ARG A 40 12.95 2.21 -8.91
C ARG A 40 13.38 2.45 -7.45
N ALA A 41 13.69 3.70 -7.10
CA ALA A 41 14.01 4.12 -5.74
C ALA A 41 12.91 3.78 -4.73
N GLU A 42 11.62 3.77 -5.12
CA GLU A 42 10.51 3.36 -4.26
C GLU A 42 10.62 1.91 -3.80
N ILE A 43 10.93 1.01 -4.73
CA ILE A 43 11.11 -0.42 -4.42
C ILE A 43 12.33 -0.62 -3.51
N ASP A 44 13.42 0.13 -3.75
CA ASP A 44 14.62 0.02 -2.93
C ASP A 44 14.41 0.58 -1.52
N VAL A 45 13.65 1.68 -1.38
CA VAL A 45 13.18 2.19 -0.08
C VAL A 45 12.31 1.16 0.63
N ALA A 46 11.35 0.58 -0.08
CA ALA A 46 10.47 -0.45 0.47
C ALA A 46 11.29 -1.64 0.98
N ARG A 47 12.26 -2.14 0.20
CA ARG A 47 13.13 -3.24 0.64
C ARG A 47 13.93 -2.91 1.88
N ALA A 48 14.55 -1.73 1.90
CA ALA A 48 15.34 -1.29 3.04
C ALA A 48 14.47 -1.15 4.31
N LEU A 49 13.28 -0.55 4.19
CA LEU A 49 12.36 -0.36 5.30
C LEU A 49 11.77 -1.67 5.80
N ALA A 50 11.34 -2.57 4.90
CA ALA A 50 10.81 -3.87 5.28
C ALA A 50 11.84 -4.66 6.10
N LEU A 51 13.11 -4.67 5.67
CA LEU A 51 14.19 -5.30 6.40
C LEU A 51 14.48 -4.60 7.74
N LYS A 52 14.55 -3.26 7.75
CA LYS A 52 14.84 -2.46 8.95
C LYS A 52 13.77 -2.63 10.02
N LEU A 53 12.51 -2.65 9.62
CA LEU A 53 11.38 -2.94 10.48
C LEU A 53 11.28 -4.43 10.80
N GLY A 54 12.04 -5.29 10.12
CA GLY A 54 12.24 -6.71 10.40
C GLY A 54 11.12 -7.64 9.93
N ALA A 55 10.52 -7.31 8.78
CA ALA A 55 9.73 -8.26 8.02
C ALA A 55 10.55 -9.55 7.77
N ARG A 56 9.89 -10.70 7.90
CA ARG A 56 10.49 -12.02 7.70
C ARG A 56 11.01 -12.20 6.28
N ALA A 57 10.23 -11.73 5.31
CA ALA A 57 10.56 -11.74 3.91
C ALA A 57 9.83 -10.59 3.21
N HIS A 58 10.42 -10.10 2.14
CA HIS A 58 9.83 -9.08 1.29
C HIS A 58 9.80 -9.56 -0.15
N LYS A 59 8.60 -9.84 -0.66
CA LYS A 59 8.38 -10.22 -2.05
C LYS A 59 8.13 -8.98 -2.89
N VAL A 60 8.84 -8.85 -4.01
CA VAL A 60 8.48 -7.90 -5.07
C VAL A 60 7.83 -8.69 -6.20
N LEU A 61 6.65 -8.27 -6.61
CA LEU A 61 5.86 -8.88 -7.69
C LEU A 61 5.79 -7.92 -8.87
N ASP A 62 6.29 -8.36 -10.01
CA ASP A 62 6.10 -7.66 -11.28
C ASP A 62 4.63 -7.79 -11.71
N VAL A 63 3.98 -6.65 -11.90
CA VAL A 63 2.60 -6.48 -12.35
C VAL A 63 2.54 -5.48 -13.50
N THR A 64 3.63 -5.32 -14.25
CA THR A 64 3.73 -4.43 -15.43
C THR A 64 2.69 -4.74 -16.51
N LEU A 65 2.11 -5.93 -16.51
CA LEU A 65 0.95 -6.29 -17.34
C LEU A 65 -0.23 -5.32 -17.18
N LEU A 66 -0.37 -4.65 -16.04
CA LEU A 66 -1.40 -3.62 -15.83
C LEU A 66 -1.27 -2.48 -16.85
N ASN A 67 -0.05 -2.20 -17.31
CA ASN A 67 0.24 -1.12 -18.26
C ASN A 67 -0.26 -1.45 -19.68
N GLU A 68 -0.53 -2.73 -19.97
CA GLU A 68 -1.19 -3.14 -21.21
C GLU A 68 -2.70 -2.87 -21.17
N LEU A 69 -3.28 -2.81 -19.98
CA LEU A 69 -4.72 -2.71 -19.75
C LEU A 69 -5.18 -1.27 -19.43
N ALA A 70 -4.29 -0.43 -18.91
CA ALA A 70 -4.65 0.91 -18.44
C ALA A 70 -3.56 1.94 -18.77
N VAL A 71 -4.02 3.14 -19.09
CA VAL A 71 -3.17 4.32 -19.37
C VAL A 71 -3.34 5.31 -18.21
N SER A 72 -2.27 5.61 -17.48
CA SER A 72 -2.28 6.60 -16.38
C SER A 72 -0.96 7.38 -16.27
N SER A 73 -0.97 8.45 -15.48
CA SER A 73 0.23 9.26 -15.17
C SER A 73 1.33 8.46 -14.45
N LEU A 74 0.95 7.37 -13.76
CA LEU A 74 1.89 6.49 -13.06
C LEU A 74 2.55 5.46 -13.97
N THR A 75 1.99 5.21 -15.16
CA THR A 75 2.41 4.12 -16.06
C THR A 75 2.98 4.63 -17.39
N ARG A 76 2.82 5.93 -17.70
CA ARG A 76 3.41 6.57 -18.88
C ARG A 76 4.14 7.86 -18.55
N ASP A 77 5.38 7.96 -19.00
CA ASP A 77 6.22 9.17 -18.88
C ASP A 77 5.65 10.39 -19.59
N SER A 78 4.84 10.18 -20.63
CA SER A 78 4.24 11.25 -21.41
C SER A 78 3.05 11.94 -20.72
N ILE A 79 2.56 11.43 -19.59
CA ILE A 79 1.41 11.99 -18.88
C ILE A 79 1.90 12.61 -17.57
N PRO A 80 1.82 13.94 -17.37
CA PRO A 80 2.30 14.57 -16.14
C PRO A 80 1.51 14.10 -14.92
N VAL A 81 2.21 14.00 -13.79
CA VAL A 81 1.58 13.84 -12.46
C VAL A 81 0.93 15.18 -12.13
N PRO A 82 -0.34 15.20 -11.69
CA PRO A 82 -1.05 16.44 -11.39
C PRO A 82 -0.46 17.11 -10.16
N ASP A 83 -0.56 18.44 -10.11
CA ASP A 83 -0.26 19.21 -8.90
C ASP A 83 -1.35 18.94 -7.83
N TYR A 84 -1.02 19.24 -6.57
CA TYR A 84 -1.98 19.11 -5.48
C TYR A 84 -3.15 20.09 -5.66
N GLU A 85 -4.35 19.58 -5.92
CA GLU A 85 -5.58 20.37 -6.01
C GLU A 85 -6.60 19.91 -4.95
N PRO A 86 -6.76 20.64 -3.82
CA PRO A 86 -7.61 20.20 -2.70
C PRO A 86 -9.12 20.13 -3.02
N ASN A 87 -9.56 20.58 -4.19
CA ASN A 87 -10.97 20.60 -4.63
C ASN A 87 -11.17 20.02 -6.04
N ALA A 88 -10.28 19.14 -6.53
CA ALA A 88 -10.46 18.53 -7.84
C ALA A 88 -11.67 17.58 -7.84
N ASP A 89 -12.67 17.89 -8.66
CA ASP A 89 -13.84 17.03 -8.86
C ASP A 89 -13.51 15.89 -9.84
N GLY A 90 -13.76 14.64 -9.44
CA GLY A 90 -13.65 13.46 -10.29
C GLY A 90 -12.55 12.49 -9.88
N ILE A 91 -12.38 11.41 -10.66
CA ILE A 91 -11.36 10.40 -10.39
C ILE A 91 -9.99 10.91 -10.90
N PRO A 92 -8.93 10.95 -10.07
CA PRO A 92 -7.62 11.46 -10.44
C PRO A 92 -7.03 10.71 -11.62
N ASN A 93 -6.19 11.39 -12.41
CA ASN A 93 -5.48 10.76 -13.54
C ASN A 93 -4.45 9.68 -13.11
N THR A 94 -4.17 9.60 -11.80
CA THR A 94 -3.36 8.57 -11.16
C THR A 94 -4.16 7.30 -10.90
N PHE A 95 -5.48 7.29 -11.16
CA PHE A 95 -6.30 6.09 -11.11
C PHE A 95 -5.98 5.11 -12.22
N VAL A 96 -5.83 3.85 -11.81
CA VAL A 96 -5.73 2.71 -12.69
C VAL A 96 -6.88 1.77 -12.33
N PRO A 97 -7.94 1.69 -13.15
CA PRO A 97 -9.08 0.83 -12.87
C PRO A 97 -8.65 -0.62 -12.62
N GLY A 98 -9.12 -1.22 -11.52
CA GLY A 98 -8.83 -2.61 -11.16
C GLY A 98 -7.47 -2.84 -10.52
N ARG A 99 -6.67 -1.80 -10.26
CA ARG A 99 -5.34 -1.94 -9.64
C ARG A 99 -5.41 -2.59 -8.26
N ASN A 100 -6.21 -2.06 -7.33
CA ASN A 100 -6.25 -2.65 -5.98
C ASN A 100 -6.99 -3.99 -5.96
N ILE A 101 -7.87 -4.25 -6.93
CA ILE A 101 -8.48 -5.57 -7.14
C ILE A 101 -7.37 -6.60 -7.39
N LEU A 102 -6.47 -6.30 -8.35
CA LEU A 102 -5.36 -7.18 -8.68
C LEU A 102 -4.40 -7.31 -7.50
N PHE A 103 -4.03 -6.21 -6.86
CA PHE A 103 -3.07 -6.21 -5.75
C PHE A 103 -3.55 -7.05 -4.57
N LEU A 104 -4.80 -6.85 -4.13
CA LEU A 104 -5.36 -7.62 -3.02
C LEU A 104 -5.52 -9.10 -3.39
N THR A 105 -5.87 -9.41 -4.64
CA THR A 105 -5.94 -10.80 -5.11
C THR A 105 -4.57 -11.48 -5.06
N LEU A 106 -3.53 -10.82 -5.58
CA LEU A 106 -2.16 -11.35 -5.56
C LEU A 106 -1.59 -11.45 -4.13
N ALA A 107 -1.88 -10.46 -3.28
CA ALA A 107 -1.47 -10.48 -1.88
C ALA A 107 -2.14 -11.64 -1.13
N ALA A 108 -3.43 -11.92 -1.39
CA ALA A 108 -4.15 -13.05 -0.81
C ALA A 108 -3.59 -14.40 -1.28
N ILE A 109 -3.23 -14.53 -2.56
CA ILE A 109 -2.54 -15.71 -3.10
C ILE A 109 -1.18 -15.89 -2.40
N TYR A 110 -0.41 -14.81 -2.24
CA TYR A 110 0.87 -14.89 -1.52
C TYR A 110 0.68 -15.27 -0.05
N ALA A 111 -0.31 -14.68 0.63
CA ALA A 111 -0.69 -15.02 2.00
C ALA A 111 -1.04 -16.50 2.14
N TYR A 112 -1.80 -17.07 1.20
CA TYR A 112 -2.08 -18.50 1.15
C TYR A 112 -0.79 -19.34 1.15
N GLN A 113 0.16 -19.02 0.27
CA GLN A 113 1.41 -19.78 0.13
C GLN A 113 2.29 -19.71 1.38
N VAL A 114 2.38 -18.53 2.02
CA VAL A 114 3.15 -18.35 3.26
C VAL A 114 2.35 -18.71 4.52
N LYS A 115 1.12 -19.24 4.35
CA LYS A 115 0.19 -19.61 5.43
C LYS A 115 -0.09 -18.45 6.40
N ALA A 116 -0.21 -17.24 5.87
CA ALA A 116 -0.70 -16.08 6.60
C ALA A 116 -2.22 -16.13 6.74
N GLU A 117 -2.71 -15.62 7.86
CA GLU A 117 -4.13 -15.53 8.20
C GLU A 117 -4.71 -14.14 7.89
N ALA A 118 -3.86 -13.15 7.60
CA ALA A 118 -4.26 -11.81 7.26
C ALA A 118 -3.43 -11.21 6.12
N VAL A 119 -4.10 -10.40 5.31
CA VAL A 119 -3.50 -9.41 4.41
C VAL A 119 -3.83 -8.04 4.97
N ILE A 120 -2.80 -7.25 5.25
CA ILE A 120 -2.91 -5.88 5.77
C ILE A 120 -2.63 -4.92 4.62
N THR A 121 -3.50 -3.94 4.43
CA THR A 121 -3.31 -2.89 3.42
C THR A 121 -3.60 -1.51 4.00
N GLY A 122 -2.87 -0.51 3.51
CA GLY A 122 -2.97 0.88 3.96
C GLY A 122 -4.00 1.72 3.19
N VAL A 123 -4.92 1.10 2.43
CA VAL A 123 -5.98 1.86 1.76
C VAL A 123 -6.89 2.52 2.79
N CYS A 124 -7.35 3.74 2.49
CA CYS A 124 -8.27 4.49 3.34
C CYS A 124 -9.37 5.17 2.53
N GLU A 125 -10.46 5.50 3.23
CA GLU A 125 -11.63 6.20 2.67
C GLU A 125 -11.76 7.64 3.19
N THR A 126 -10.91 8.05 4.13
CA THR A 126 -10.87 9.39 4.75
C THR A 126 -10.10 10.42 3.91
N ASP A 127 -8.98 10.04 3.30
CA ASP A 127 -8.22 10.86 2.32
C ASP A 127 -8.68 10.61 0.87
N PHE A 128 -9.96 10.32 0.70
CA PHE A 128 -10.50 9.78 -0.54
C PHE A 128 -10.33 10.73 -1.71
N SER A 129 -9.38 10.38 -2.58
CA SER A 129 -9.24 11.00 -3.89
C SER A 129 -10.28 10.52 -4.90
N GLY A 130 -11.28 9.70 -4.54
CA GLY A 130 -12.25 9.19 -5.52
C GLY A 130 -12.22 7.69 -5.79
N TYR A 131 -11.26 6.94 -5.24
CA TYR A 131 -10.95 5.55 -5.63
C TYR A 131 -11.95 4.50 -5.15
N PRO A 132 -12.84 3.95 -6.01
CA PRO A 132 -13.86 2.99 -5.57
C PRO A 132 -13.25 1.69 -5.01
N ASP A 133 -12.05 1.33 -5.43
CA ASP A 133 -11.30 0.15 -5.01
C ASP A 133 -10.44 0.38 -3.74
N CYS A 134 -10.71 1.46 -2.99
CA CYS A 134 -10.17 1.71 -1.65
C CYS A 134 -11.25 1.68 -0.55
N ARG A 135 -12.54 1.62 -0.90
CA ARG A 135 -13.65 1.71 0.06
C ARG A 135 -13.79 0.46 0.90
N ASP A 136 -14.29 0.61 2.13
CA ASP A 136 -14.53 -0.50 3.05
C ASP A 136 -15.47 -1.57 2.45
N GLU A 137 -16.56 -1.14 1.80
CA GLU A 137 -17.51 -2.04 1.14
C GLU A 137 -16.81 -2.92 0.08
N PHE A 138 -15.94 -2.31 -0.72
CA PHE A 138 -15.16 -3.01 -1.74
C PHE A 138 -14.21 -4.03 -1.10
N VAL A 139 -13.43 -3.61 -0.09
CA VAL A 139 -12.45 -4.49 0.55
C VAL A 139 -13.14 -5.72 1.17
N LYS A 140 -14.29 -5.51 1.84
CA LYS A 140 -15.09 -6.60 2.41
C LYS A 140 -15.65 -7.54 1.34
N ALA A 141 -16.20 -6.99 0.26
CA ALA A 141 -16.74 -7.78 -0.85
C ALA A 141 -15.65 -8.63 -1.52
N LEU A 142 -14.49 -8.03 -1.80
CA LEU A 142 -13.36 -8.76 -2.38
C LEU A 142 -12.83 -9.82 -1.41
N ASN A 143 -12.69 -9.51 -0.12
CA ASN A 143 -12.24 -10.47 0.88
C ASN A 143 -13.13 -11.72 0.90
N HIS A 144 -14.46 -11.55 0.84
CA HIS A 144 -15.38 -12.66 0.74
C HIS A 144 -15.12 -13.50 -0.52
N ALA A 145 -15.02 -12.87 -1.68
CA ALA A 145 -14.80 -13.55 -2.95
C ALA A 145 -13.48 -14.34 -2.97
N VAL A 146 -12.37 -13.77 -2.51
CA VAL A 146 -11.08 -14.50 -2.47
C VAL A 146 -11.09 -15.66 -1.48
N ASN A 147 -11.78 -15.53 -0.35
CA ASN A 147 -11.91 -16.62 0.63
C ASN A 147 -12.70 -17.80 0.05
N LEU A 148 -13.79 -17.53 -0.68
CA LEU A 148 -14.52 -18.57 -1.42
C LEU A 148 -13.63 -19.23 -2.49
N GLY A 149 -12.92 -18.43 -3.28
CA GLY A 149 -12.11 -18.91 -4.40
C GLY A 149 -10.90 -19.76 -3.98
N MET A 150 -10.34 -19.50 -2.80
CA MET A 150 -9.19 -20.27 -2.27
C MET A 150 -9.57 -21.30 -1.21
N ALA A 151 -10.87 -21.42 -0.87
CA ALA A 151 -11.36 -22.25 0.24
C ALA A 151 -10.55 -22.05 1.53
N LYS A 152 -10.23 -20.79 1.85
CA LYS A 152 -9.36 -20.42 2.96
C LYS A 152 -9.87 -19.13 3.59
N ASP A 153 -9.91 -19.11 4.92
CA ASP A 153 -10.21 -17.89 5.67
C ASP A 153 -8.93 -17.05 5.83
N ILE A 154 -8.81 -16.00 5.03
CA ILE A 154 -7.80 -14.95 5.12
C ILE A 154 -8.54 -13.64 5.41
N ARG A 155 -8.10 -12.86 6.38
CA ARG A 155 -8.72 -11.56 6.69
C ARG A 155 -8.06 -10.46 5.88
N PHE A 156 -8.84 -9.54 5.32
CA PHE A 156 -8.32 -8.25 4.87
C PHE A 156 -8.45 -7.24 6.00
N GLU A 157 -7.33 -6.68 6.41
CA GLU A 157 -7.24 -5.73 7.50
C GLU A 157 -6.81 -4.37 6.94
N THR A 158 -7.59 -3.33 7.25
CA THR A 158 -7.40 -1.95 6.77
C THR A 158 -7.29 -1.00 7.95
N PRO A 159 -6.15 -0.98 8.68
CA PRO A 159 -6.05 -0.24 9.92
C PRO A 159 -6.22 1.28 9.78
N LEU A 160 -6.00 1.78 8.56
CA LEU A 160 -6.08 3.20 8.24
C LEU A 160 -7.43 3.62 7.64
N MET A 161 -8.40 2.69 7.51
CA MET A 161 -9.65 2.93 6.76
C MET A 161 -10.40 4.19 7.21
N TRP A 162 -10.42 4.42 8.52
CA TRP A 162 -11.26 5.42 9.19
C TRP A 162 -10.47 6.52 9.88
N ILE A 163 -9.18 6.65 9.57
CA ILE A 163 -8.32 7.66 10.20
C ILE A 163 -7.72 8.59 9.15
N ASP A 164 -7.55 9.87 9.49
CA ASP A 164 -6.93 10.85 8.59
C ASP A 164 -5.38 10.80 8.63
N LYS A 165 -4.71 11.71 7.91
CA LYS A 165 -3.23 11.79 7.94
C LYS A 165 -2.67 12.15 9.30
N ALA A 166 -3.31 13.04 10.07
CA ALA A 166 -2.83 13.42 11.39
C ALA A 166 -2.92 12.24 12.36
N GLU A 167 -4.00 11.47 12.30
CA GLU A 167 -4.19 10.25 13.06
C GLU A 167 -3.24 9.13 12.60
N THR A 168 -2.92 9.06 11.30
CA THR A 168 -1.89 8.15 10.78
C THR A 168 -0.50 8.47 11.34
N TRP A 169 -0.16 9.76 11.47
CA TRP A 169 1.07 10.20 12.17
C TRP A 169 1.05 9.82 13.65
N ALA A 170 -0.08 10.05 14.34
CA ALA A 170 -0.25 9.66 15.74
C ALA A 170 -0.13 8.14 15.93
N LEU A 171 -0.62 7.34 14.97
CA LEU A 171 -0.47 5.90 14.99
C LEU A 171 0.99 5.46 14.81
N ALA A 172 1.74 6.12 13.92
CA ALA A 172 3.18 5.88 13.78
C ALA A 172 3.94 6.20 15.08
N ASP A 173 3.58 7.30 15.75
CA ASP A 173 4.14 7.69 17.05
C ASP A 173 3.79 6.71 18.17
N TYR A 174 2.53 6.24 18.21
CA TYR A 174 2.07 5.22 19.16
C TYR A 174 2.90 3.94 19.10
N TRP A 175 3.36 3.54 17.90
CA TRP A 175 4.24 2.39 17.69
C TRP A 175 5.75 2.73 17.76
N GLY A 176 6.10 3.95 18.17
CA GLY A 176 7.49 4.41 18.32
C GLY A 176 8.26 4.50 17.00
N GLN A 177 7.55 4.71 15.88
CA GLN A 177 8.12 4.79 14.53
C GLN A 177 7.99 6.19 13.90
N LEU A 178 7.60 7.22 14.65
CA LEU A 178 7.37 8.56 14.12
C LEU A 178 8.56 9.09 13.30
N ASP A 179 9.76 9.11 13.88
CA ASP A 179 10.97 9.61 13.20
C ASP A 179 11.33 8.76 11.98
N LEU A 180 11.18 7.43 12.07
CA LEU A 180 11.43 6.53 10.95
C LEU A 180 10.46 6.80 9.80
N VAL A 181 9.17 6.95 10.10
CA VAL A 181 8.15 7.28 9.11
C VAL A 181 8.44 8.64 8.48
N ARG A 182 8.81 9.64 9.29
CA ARG A 182 9.12 11.00 8.83
C ARG A 182 10.34 11.11 7.92
N GLU A 183 11.38 10.31 8.17
CA GLU A 183 12.68 10.54 7.52
C GLU A 183 13.03 9.49 6.47
N ALA A 184 12.52 8.26 6.62
CA ALA A 184 12.98 7.13 5.83
C ALA A 184 11.97 6.64 4.78
N THR A 185 10.70 7.08 4.85
CA THR A 185 9.67 6.73 3.88
C THR A 185 9.76 7.56 2.60
N LEU A 186 9.16 7.06 1.53
CA LEU A 186 9.05 7.76 0.27
C LEU A 186 7.59 7.89 -0.14
N THR A 187 7.02 9.07 0.08
CA THR A 187 5.66 9.44 -0.36
C THR A 187 5.70 10.38 -1.57
N CYS A 188 6.81 11.10 -1.77
CA CYS A 188 6.96 12.07 -2.85
C CYS A 188 6.96 11.41 -4.24
N TYR A 189 6.06 11.85 -5.12
CA TYR A 189 5.99 11.37 -6.51
C TYR A 189 7.23 11.67 -7.36
N THR A 190 8.12 12.56 -6.91
CA THR A 190 9.40 12.87 -7.59
C THR A 190 10.58 12.06 -7.05
N GLY A 191 10.36 11.14 -6.11
CA GLY A 191 11.40 10.25 -5.58
C GLY A 191 12.18 10.75 -4.36
N SER A 192 11.80 11.88 -3.75
CA SER A 192 12.46 12.44 -2.56
C SER A 192 11.91 11.84 -1.25
N LYS A 193 12.79 11.28 -0.40
CA LYS A 193 12.39 10.72 0.91
C LYS A 193 11.95 11.79 1.90
N GLY A 194 11.23 11.35 2.93
CA GLY A 194 10.83 12.16 4.08
C GLY A 194 9.86 13.28 3.70
N GLU A 195 10.21 14.53 4.01
CA GLU A 195 9.40 15.73 3.68
C GLU A 195 9.11 15.88 2.18
N GLY A 196 9.84 15.17 1.32
CA GLY A 196 9.57 15.13 -0.11
C GLY A 196 9.99 16.41 -0.80
N CYS A 197 9.35 16.71 -1.95
CA CYS A 197 9.65 17.93 -2.69
C CYS A 197 8.86 19.14 -2.20
N GLY A 198 7.69 18.94 -1.57
CA GLY A 198 6.76 19.99 -1.16
C GLY A 198 5.56 20.22 -2.11
N PRO A 199 5.75 20.46 -3.42
CA PRO A 199 4.65 20.86 -4.32
C PRO A 199 3.88 19.70 -4.97
N CYS A 200 4.38 18.45 -4.92
CA CYS A 200 3.62 17.32 -5.46
C CYS A 200 2.42 16.99 -4.56
N ALA A 201 1.37 16.44 -5.17
CA ALA A 201 0.18 15.93 -4.48
C ALA A 201 0.48 14.84 -3.46
#